data_AF-A0A3B8SWC9-F1
#
_entry.id   AF-A0A3B8SWC9-F1
#
_cell.length_a   1.000
_cell.length_b   1.000
_cell.length_c   1.000
_cell.angle_alpha   90.00
_cell.angle_beta   90.00
_cell.angle_gamma   90.00
#
_symmetry.space_group_name_H-M   'P 1'
#
loop_
_entity.id
_entity.type
_entity.pdbx_description
1 polymer ?
#
loop_
_entity_poly.entity_id
_entity_poly.type
_entity_poly.pdbx_seq_one_letter_code
_entity_poly.pdbx_strand_id
1 'polypeptide(L)'
;EDARLYEAVQAIGGEFCPALGVCIPVGKDSMSMKTRWSPRSCTHEVIGPMSLICSGFAPVTDVEKTTTPLLHGEQTSLIVIDLGAQRLAGSIACEVTSQLGDVAPDVAPLALKACFDLIQGLLDDGRLLAYHDRSDGGLLATIAEMLFASRLGLRAQTPQGMDPVAFWFNEEIGCVIEVANTDVDEVMALCAERDLIAHVLGEPDQSEDLILIADDALLMSETRVALEQSWTAVSFAMARLRDRPECVDQESQNIARSTQGLASVHIPPMAQVPEVRRVAAQRPRVAILREQGVNGHIEMAHAFDHCGFEAVDVHMSDLMTGRQTLESFEALAACGGFSYGDVLGAGAGWARSILFNEALSEMFEAFFAREDTISLGICNGCQMMAQLAPLIPGAGHFKPMARNQSQQFEARLTLATLPESRSVLLRDLQGTRFPIAVAHGEGRFQHSESEI
;
A
#
# COMPACT_ATOMS: atom_id res chain seq x y z
N GLU A 1 -26.63 5.58 -26.85
CA GLU A 1 -25.41 5.13 -26.17
C GLU A 1 -24.30 4.88 -27.17
N ASP A 2 -24.55 4.11 -28.23
CA ASP A 2 -23.57 3.81 -29.29
C ASP A 2 -22.88 5.04 -29.91
N ALA A 3 -23.62 6.12 -30.19
CA ALA A 3 -23.05 7.37 -30.70
C ALA A 3 -22.08 8.02 -29.69
N ARG A 4 -22.46 8.05 -28.40
CA ARG A 4 -21.62 8.59 -27.32
C ARG A 4 -20.37 7.76 -27.11
N LEU A 5 -20.47 6.44 -27.25
CA LEU A 5 -19.33 5.54 -27.18
C LEU A 5 -18.35 5.82 -28.32
N TYR A 6 -18.85 5.96 -29.54
CA TYR A 6 -18.01 6.30 -30.69
C TYR A 6 -17.31 7.65 -30.51
N GLU A 7 -18.04 8.67 -30.07
CA GLU A 7 -17.49 10.00 -29.77
C GLU A 7 -16.40 9.94 -28.69
N ALA A 8 -16.62 9.18 -27.61
CA ALA A 8 -15.61 9.01 -26.56
C ALA A 8 -14.35 8.28 -27.07
N VAL A 9 -14.52 7.22 -27.86
CA VAL A 9 -13.39 6.50 -28.46
C VAL A 9 -12.62 7.40 -29.43
N GLN A 10 -13.30 8.21 -30.23
CA GLN A 10 -12.67 9.17 -31.12
C GLN A 10 -11.93 10.27 -30.34
N ALA A 11 -12.55 10.85 -29.33
CA ALA A 11 -11.96 11.89 -28.49
C ALA A 11 -10.68 11.39 -27.81
N ILE A 12 -10.72 10.19 -27.21
CA ILE A 12 -9.57 9.62 -26.49
C ILE A 12 -8.51 9.06 -27.44
N GLY A 13 -8.89 8.12 -28.32
CA GLY A 13 -7.95 7.38 -29.16
C GLY A 13 -7.53 8.11 -30.43
N GLY A 14 -8.37 9.02 -30.94
CA GLY A 14 -8.11 9.77 -32.17
C GLY A 14 -7.42 11.12 -31.94
N GLU A 15 -7.65 11.75 -30.80
CA GLU A 15 -7.26 13.15 -30.56
C GLU A 15 -6.42 13.31 -29.29
N PHE A 16 -6.99 12.97 -28.12
CA PHE A 16 -6.39 13.25 -26.81
C PHE A 16 -5.09 12.47 -26.53
N CYS A 17 -5.13 11.14 -26.58
CA CYS A 17 -3.94 10.31 -26.34
C CYS A 17 -2.83 10.54 -27.40
N PRO A 18 -3.13 10.64 -28.71
CA PRO A 18 -2.13 11.02 -29.70
C PRO A 18 -1.46 12.37 -29.43
N ALA A 19 -2.22 13.39 -28.99
CA ALA A 19 -1.67 14.70 -28.63
C ALA A 19 -0.74 14.64 -27.41
N LEU A 20 -1.00 13.73 -26.46
CA LEU A 20 -0.11 13.46 -25.33
C LEU A 20 1.09 12.55 -25.66
N GLY A 21 1.06 11.86 -26.80
CA GLY A 21 2.03 10.80 -27.10
C GLY A 21 1.82 9.52 -26.29
N VAL A 22 0.61 9.30 -25.76
CA VAL A 22 0.26 8.12 -24.96
C VAL A 22 -0.34 7.04 -25.87
N CYS A 23 0.18 5.83 -25.77
CA CYS A 23 -0.34 4.67 -26.51
C CYS A 23 -1.42 3.95 -25.71
N ILE A 24 -2.44 3.42 -26.41
CA ILE A 24 -3.43 2.47 -25.86
C ILE A 24 -3.12 1.08 -26.46
N PRO A 25 -2.18 0.31 -25.90
CA PRO A 25 -1.73 -0.94 -26.50
C PRO A 25 -2.66 -2.13 -26.22
N VAL A 26 -3.59 -1.98 -25.28
CA VAL A 26 -4.51 -3.03 -24.82
C VAL A 26 -5.83 -2.40 -24.38
N GLY A 27 -6.92 -3.14 -24.52
CA GLY A 27 -8.24 -2.72 -24.08
C GLY A 27 -9.22 -3.89 -24.02
N LYS A 28 -10.37 -3.65 -23.40
CA LYS A 28 -11.50 -4.59 -23.32
C LYS A 28 -12.80 -3.81 -23.23
N ASP A 29 -13.87 -4.36 -23.76
CA ASP A 29 -15.22 -3.79 -23.69
C ASP A 29 -16.20 -4.72 -22.96
N SER A 30 -17.25 -4.10 -22.40
CA SER A 30 -18.42 -4.78 -21.82
C SER A 30 -19.68 -3.97 -22.19
N MET A 31 -20.42 -4.44 -23.18
CA MET A 31 -21.45 -3.65 -23.87
C MET A 31 -22.88 -3.82 -23.30
N SER A 32 -23.04 -4.54 -22.18
CA SER A 32 -24.35 -4.88 -21.62
C SER A 32 -24.52 -4.40 -20.18
N MET A 33 -24.07 -3.18 -19.87
CA MET A 33 -24.11 -2.58 -18.52
C MET A 33 -25.51 -2.06 -18.14
N LYS A 34 -26.51 -2.94 -18.19
CA LYS A 34 -27.89 -2.66 -17.77
C LYS A 34 -28.54 -3.86 -17.10
N THR A 35 -29.43 -3.59 -16.15
CA THR A 35 -30.20 -4.60 -15.45
C THR A 35 -31.68 -4.24 -15.49
N ARG A 36 -32.53 -5.20 -15.89
CA ARG A 36 -33.98 -5.04 -15.95
C ARG A 36 -34.66 -6.15 -15.16
N TRP A 37 -35.63 -5.79 -14.32
CA TRP A 37 -36.40 -6.76 -13.53
C TRP A 37 -37.85 -6.30 -13.33
N SER A 38 -38.76 -7.25 -13.12
CA SER A 38 -40.20 -6.96 -13.01
C SER A 38 -40.80 -7.59 -11.74
N PRO A 39 -40.75 -6.92 -10.58
CA PRO A 39 -41.46 -7.37 -9.39
C PRO A 39 -42.95 -7.09 -9.55
N ARG A 40 -43.77 -8.16 -9.60
CA ARG A 40 -45.24 -8.31 -9.54
C ARG A 40 -46.17 -7.30 -10.27
N SER A 41 -45.87 -6.01 -10.38
CA SER A 41 -46.72 -4.97 -10.95
C SER A 41 -46.01 -3.86 -11.73
N CYS A 42 -44.68 -3.79 -11.75
CA CYS A 42 -43.94 -2.80 -12.53
C CYS A 42 -42.64 -3.38 -13.10
N THR A 43 -42.14 -2.81 -14.18
CA THR A 43 -40.80 -3.11 -14.72
C THR A 43 -39.86 -2.01 -14.28
N HIS A 44 -38.74 -2.40 -13.69
CA HIS A 44 -37.63 -1.51 -13.36
C HIS A 44 -36.48 -1.77 -14.32
N GLU A 45 -35.73 -0.71 -14.60
CA GLU A 45 -34.53 -0.74 -15.41
C GLU A 45 -33.50 0.22 -14.79
N VAL A 46 -32.28 -0.27 -14.62
CA VAL A 46 -31.12 0.51 -14.19
C VAL A 46 -30.07 0.37 -15.29
N ILE A 47 -29.61 1.51 -15.79
CA ILE A 47 -28.63 1.60 -16.87
C ILE A 47 -27.40 2.28 -16.28
N GLY A 48 -26.26 1.61 -16.35
CA GLY A 48 -24.99 2.22 -15.95
C GLY A 48 -24.59 3.32 -16.94
N PRO A 49 -23.92 4.39 -16.49
CA PRO A 49 -23.35 5.36 -17.41
C PRO A 49 -22.31 4.69 -18.32
N MET A 50 -21.93 5.37 -19.40
CA MET A 50 -20.75 5.00 -20.17
C MET A 50 -19.53 5.16 -19.26
N SER A 51 -18.85 4.07 -18.94
CA SER A 51 -17.74 4.05 -18.00
C SER A 51 -16.44 3.66 -18.71
N LEU A 52 -15.56 4.63 -18.88
CA LEU A 52 -14.18 4.39 -19.28
C LEU A 52 -13.32 4.24 -18.03
N ILE A 53 -12.58 3.15 -17.94
CA ILE A 53 -11.56 2.94 -16.90
C ILE A 53 -10.21 2.89 -17.60
N CYS A 54 -9.36 3.86 -17.29
CA CYS A 54 -8.00 3.94 -17.80
C CYS A 54 -7.01 3.41 -16.75
N SER A 55 -6.06 2.58 -17.18
CA SER A 55 -4.94 2.14 -16.34
C SER A 55 -3.62 2.56 -16.99
N GLY A 56 -2.87 3.41 -16.31
CA GLY A 56 -1.56 3.90 -16.76
C GLY A 56 -0.44 2.94 -16.39
N PHE A 57 0.50 2.73 -17.30
CA PHE A 57 1.71 1.93 -17.07
C PHE A 57 2.92 2.69 -17.62
N ALA A 58 3.94 2.87 -16.80
CA ALA A 58 5.19 3.50 -17.20
C ALA A 58 6.38 2.79 -16.55
N PRO A 59 7.53 2.67 -17.25
CA PRO A 59 8.77 2.30 -16.60
C PRO A 59 9.17 3.40 -15.60
N VAL A 60 9.48 3.00 -14.37
CA VAL A 60 9.98 3.91 -13.34
C VAL A 60 11.51 3.82 -13.33
N THR A 61 12.18 4.95 -13.54
CA THR A 61 13.65 5.04 -13.58
C THR A 61 14.28 4.95 -12.20
N ASP A 62 13.62 5.54 -11.20
CA ASP A 62 14.02 5.53 -9.80
C ASP A 62 12.78 5.51 -8.91
N VAL A 63 12.62 4.45 -8.12
CA VAL A 63 11.46 4.28 -7.23
C VAL A 63 11.59 5.13 -5.96
N GLU A 64 12.81 5.51 -5.56
CA GLU A 64 13.07 6.25 -4.32
C GLU A 64 12.61 7.71 -4.41
N LYS A 65 12.50 8.25 -5.64
CA LYS A 65 11.99 9.60 -5.88
C LYS A 65 10.46 9.71 -5.75
N THR A 66 9.72 8.61 -5.61
CA THR A 66 8.26 8.64 -5.59
C THR A 66 7.72 9.52 -4.45
N THR A 67 6.95 10.54 -4.77
CA THR A 67 6.26 11.40 -3.80
C THR A 67 4.88 10.85 -3.45
N THR A 68 4.36 11.22 -2.28
CA THR A 68 3.06 10.77 -1.78
C THR A 68 2.26 11.97 -1.22
N PRO A 69 0.99 11.79 -0.81
CA PRO A 69 0.23 12.81 -0.09
C PRO A 69 0.75 13.13 1.33
N LEU A 70 1.80 12.45 1.80
CA LEU A 70 2.39 12.68 3.12
C LEU A 70 3.14 14.01 3.18
N LEU A 71 2.51 15.02 3.78
CA LEU A 71 3.11 16.34 3.98
C LEU A 71 4.31 16.31 4.93
N HIS A 72 5.30 17.17 4.65
CA HIS A 72 6.47 17.43 5.48
C HIS A 72 6.17 18.47 6.59
N GLY A 73 5.52 19.59 6.25
CA GLY A 73 5.00 20.59 7.18
C GLY A 73 6.01 21.52 7.87
N GLU A 74 7.29 21.48 7.55
CA GLU A 74 8.31 22.35 8.15
C GLU A 74 8.85 23.37 7.13
N GLN A 75 8.43 24.63 7.25
CA GLN A 75 8.82 25.72 6.34
C GLN A 75 8.44 25.44 4.88
N THR A 76 7.24 24.91 4.68
CA THR A 76 6.68 24.51 3.38
C THR A 76 5.33 25.17 3.12
N SER A 77 4.98 25.28 1.84
CA SER A 77 3.71 25.83 1.39
C SER A 77 3.02 24.85 0.44
N LEU A 78 1.68 24.82 0.50
CA LEU A 78 0.86 24.09 -0.45
C LEU A 78 0.47 24.98 -1.61
N ILE A 79 0.67 24.48 -2.82
CA ILE A 79 0.28 25.13 -4.07
C ILE A 79 -0.70 24.22 -4.79
N VAL A 80 -1.89 24.75 -5.11
CA VAL A 80 -2.82 24.08 -6.01
C VAL A 80 -2.51 24.51 -7.45
N ILE A 81 -2.51 23.54 -8.37
CA ILE A 81 -2.43 23.74 -9.82
C ILE A 81 -3.76 23.27 -10.43
N ASP A 82 -4.47 24.19 -11.07
CA ASP A 82 -5.79 23.97 -11.66
C ASP A 82 -5.68 23.97 -13.19
N LEU A 83 -6.18 22.91 -13.84
CA LEU A 83 -6.20 22.80 -15.31
C LEU A 83 -7.58 23.06 -15.92
N GLY A 84 -8.58 23.39 -15.10
CA GLY A 84 -9.97 23.50 -15.52
C GLY A 84 -10.59 24.88 -15.31
N ALA A 85 -11.92 24.91 -15.39
CA ALA A 85 -12.74 26.11 -15.34
C ALA A 85 -13.76 26.08 -14.17
N GLN A 86 -13.43 25.34 -13.10
CA GLN A 86 -14.25 25.17 -11.89
C GLN A 86 -15.65 24.59 -12.16
N ARG A 87 -15.74 23.66 -13.11
CA ARG A 87 -17.00 22.98 -13.47
C ARG A 87 -17.37 21.92 -12.43
N LEU A 88 -18.66 21.88 -12.06
CA LEU A 88 -19.16 21.02 -10.97
C LEU A 88 -19.99 19.83 -11.44
N ALA A 89 -20.42 19.78 -12.70
CA ALA A 89 -21.36 18.74 -13.11
C ALA A 89 -20.73 17.35 -13.05
N GLY A 90 -21.49 16.38 -12.52
CA GLY A 90 -21.02 15.01 -12.28
C GLY A 90 -20.19 14.84 -11.01
N SER A 91 -19.90 15.90 -10.26
CA SER A 91 -19.12 15.80 -9.02
C SER A 91 -19.86 15.10 -7.89
N ILE A 92 -19.10 14.58 -6.92
CA ILE A 92 -19.63 14.07 -5.66
C ILE A 92 -20.46 15.13 -4.93
N ALA A 93 -20.06 16.40 -4.97
CA ALA A 93 -20.83 17.50 -4.37
C ALA A 93 -22.23 17.65 -5.00
N CYS A 94 -22.33 17.50 -6.33
CA CYS A 94 -23.62 17.44 -7.02
C CYS A 94 -24.38 16.16 -6.64
N GLU A 95 -23.73 15.00 -6.64
CA GLU A 95 -24.37 13.72 -6.35
C GLU A 95 -25.00 13.68 -4.95
N VAL A 96 -24.27 14.07 -3.90
CA VAL A 96 -24.77 14.06 -2.51
C VAL A 96 -25.88 15.09 -2.27
N THR A 97 -26.03 16.06 -3.17
CA THR A 97 -27.15 17.02 -3.18
C THR A 97 -28.25 16.65 -4.17
N SER A 98 -28.21 15.44 -4.75
CA SER A 98 -29.16 14.94 -5.75
C SER A 98 -29.28 15.83 -6.99
N GLN A 99 -28.16 16.42 -7.40
CA GLN A 99 -28.01 17.25 -8.59
C GLN A 99 -27.04 16.59 -9.56
N LEU A 100 -27.13 16.96 -10.85
CA LEU A 100 -26.15 16.57 -11.85
C LEU A 100 -25.22 17.72 -12.24
N GLY A 101 -25.68 18.99 -12.12
CA GLY A 101 -25.00 20.17 -12.65
C GLY A 101 -25.17 20.36 -14.16
N ASP A 102 -24.59 21.43 -14.70
CA ASP A 102 -24.77 21.84 -16.11
C ASP A 102 -23.59 21.46 -17.02
N VAL A 103 -22.35 21.73 -16.59
CA VAL A 103 -21.13 21.53 -17.38
C VAL A 103 -20.15 20.69 -16.57
N ALA A 104 -19.65 19.59 -17.17
CA ALA A 104 -18.72 18.67 -16.53
C ALA A 104 -17.26 19.11 -16.74
N PRO A 105 -16.35 18.77 -15.80
CA PRO A 105 -14.92 18.91 -15.98
C PRO A 105 -14.38 18.33 -17.30
N ASP A 106 -13.34 18.96 -17.83
CA ASP A 106 -12.64 18.54 -19.07
C ASP A 106 -11.26 19.20 -19.14
N VAL A 107 -10.31 18.62 -19.87
CA VAL A 107 -8.93 19.13 -19.92
C VAL A 107 -8.39 19.14 -21.34
N ALA A 108 -7.57 20.14 -21.67
CA ALA A 108 -6.82 20.16 -22.92
C ALA A 108 -5.57 19.27 -22.80
N PRO A 109 -5.25 18.41 -23.79
CA PRO A 109 -4.06 17.56 -23.76
C PRO A 109 -2.76 18.32 -23.47
N LEU A 110 -2.58 19.49 -24.09
CA LEU A 110 -1.37 20.28 -23.93
C LEU A 110 -1.22 20.87 -22.52
N ALA A 111 -2.33 21.25 -21.87
CA ALA A 111 -2.31 21.72 -20.48
C ALA A 111 -1.92 20.59 -19.53
N LEU A 112 -2.50 19.39 -19.73
CA LEU A 112 -2.13 18.20 -18.96
C LEU A 112 -0.65 17.84 -19.16
N LYS A 113 -0.16 17.88 -20.40
CA LYS A 113 1.26 17.64 -20.70
C LYS A 113 2.15 18.67 -20.01
N ALA A 114 1.82 19.95 -20.08
CA ALA A 114 2.60 21.02 -19.46
C ALA A 114 2.66 20.86 -17.93
N CYS A 115 1.54 20.48 -17.30
CA CYS A 115 1.50 20.15 -15.88
C CYS A 115 2.37 18.92 -15.56
N PHE A 116 2.23 17.83 -16.33
CA PHE A 116 3.07 16.64 -16.15
C PHE A 116 4.56 16.96 -16.25
N ASP A 117 4.98 17.69 -17.28
CA ASP A 117 6.38 18.09 -17.48
C ASP A 117 6.90 18.96 -16.32
N LEU A 118 6.06 19.85 -15.77
CA LEU A 118 6.40 20.65 -14.58
C LEU A 118 6.61 19.75 -13.36
N ILE A 119 5.67 18.84 -13.08
CA ILE A 119 5.76 17.93 -11.92
C ILE A 119 7.00 17.03 -12.03
N GLN A 120 7.29 16.49 -13.22
CA GLN A 120 8.52 15.71 -13.44
C GLN A 120 9.78 16.54 -13.18
N GLY A 121 9.81 17.81 -13.63
CA GLY A 121 10.92 18.71 -13.36
C GLY A 121 11.13 18.96 -11.86
N LEU A 122 10.05 19.28 -11.13
CA LEU A 122 10.11 19.50 -9.68
C LEU A 122 10.55 18.24 -8.92
N LEU A 123 10.12 17.07 -9.38
CA LEU A 123 10.54 15.77 -8.83
C LEU A 123 12.04 15.53 -9.05
N ASP A 124 12.53 15.80 -10.26
CA ASP A 124 13.93 15.59 -10.61
C ASP A 124 14.87 16.55 -9.89
N ASP A 125 14.42 17.80 -9.68
CA ASP A 125 15.15 18.83 -8.94
C ASP A 125 15.08 18.65 -7.41
N GLY A 126 14.28 17.68 -6.92
CA GLY A 126 14.10 17.43 -5.49
C GLY A 126 13.31 18.51 -4.75
N ARG A 127 12.47 19.27 -5.49
CA ARG A 127 11.67 20.39 -4.97
C ARG A 127 10.23 20.01 -4.65
N LEU A 128 9.76 18.88 -5.20
CA LEU A 128 8.45 18.31 -4.89
C LEU A 128 8.53 17.47 -3.61
N LEU A 129 7.99 18.01 -2.52
CA LEU A 129 8.05 17.36 -1.19
C LEU A 129 6.87 16.39 -1.00
N ALA A 130 5.68 16.81 -1.38
CA ALA A 130 4.47 15.99 -1.39
C ALA A 130 3.64 16.32 -2.63
N TYR A 131 2.83 15.35 -3.05
CA TYR A 131 1.96 15.47 -4.22
C TYR A 131 0.66 14.71 -3.95
N HIS A 132 -0.46 15.33 -4.29
CA HIS A 132 -1.75 14.65 -4.39
C HIS A 132 -2.60 15.25 -5.50
N ASP A 133 -3.24 14.43 -6.32
CA ASP A 133 -4.09 14.91 -7.41
C ASP A 133 -5.50 15.31 -6.94
N ARG A 134 -6.19 16.07 -7.78
CA ARG A 134 -7.60 16.42 -7.59
C ARG A 134 -8.47 15.48 -8.40
N SER A 135 -9.38 14.79 -7.70
CA SER A 135 -10.33 13.82 -8.25
C SER A 135 -11.69 13.95 -7.56
N ASP A 136 -12.36 12.83 -7.28
CA ASP A 136 -13.64 12.76 -6.54
C ASP A 136 -13.58 13.56 -5.24
N GLY A 137 -14.57 14.43 -5.00
CA GLY A 137 -14.64 15.31 -3.83
C GLY A 137 -13.82 16.61 -3.95
N GLY A 138 -13.10 16.78 -5.06
CA GLY A 138 -12.41 18.01 -5.42
C GLY A 138 -11.25 18.37 -4.49
N LEU A 139 -10.88 19.64 -4.48
CA LEU A 139 -9.74 20.14 -3.70
C LEU A 139 -9.91 19.90 -2.20
N LEU A 140 -11.14 19.93 -1.69
CA LEU A 140 -11.43 19.66 -0.29
C LEU A 140 -10.99 18.23 0.10
N ALA A 141 -11.34 17.23 -0.71
CA ALA A 141 -10.94 15.84 -0.46
C ALA A 141 -9.43 15.67 -0.56
N THR A 142 -8.80 16.23 -1.61
CA THR A 142 -7.34 16.21 -1.79
C THR A 142 -6.61 16.74 -0.55
N ILE A 143 -6.98 17.92 -0.06
CA ILE A 143 -6.34 18.50 1.14
C ILE A 143 -6.64 17.67 2.38
N ALA A 144 -7.89 17.25 2.59
CA ALA A 144 -8.24 16.43 3.75
C ALA A 144 -7.39 15.14 3.80
N GLU A 145 -7.21 14.45 2.68
CA GLU A 145 -6.41 13.23 2.57
C GLU A 145 -4.91 13.48 2.85
N MET A 146 -4.35 14.60 2.38
CA MET A 146 -2.98 15.00 2.72
C MET A 146 -2.82 15.25 4.23
N LEU A 147 -3.82 15.86 4.86
CA LEU A 147 -3.84 16.08 6.31
C LEU A 147 -4.02 14.77 7.10
N PHE A 148 -4.77 13.80 6.58
CA PHE A 148 -4.89 12.46 7.18
C PHE A 148 -3.55 11.73 7.16
N ALA A 149 -2.87 11.76 6.01
CA ALA A 149 -1.58 11.10 5.82
C ALA A 149 -0.49 11.67 6.76
N SER A 150 -0.45 13.00 6.90
CA SER A 150 0.58 13.72 7.65
C SER A 150 0.26 14.00 9.11
N ARG A 151 -1.02 13.94 9.49
CA ARG A 151 -1.52 14.38 10.80
C ARG A 151 -1.16 15.84 11.10
N LEU A 152 -1.31 16.69 10.09
CA LEU A 152 -1.15 18.14 10.20
C LEU A 152 -2.50 18.86 10.09
N GLY A 153 -2.48 20.16 10.35
CA GLY A 153 -3.54 21.11 10.04
C GLY A 153 -3.16 22.02 8.87
N LEU A 154 -4.13 22.79 8.39
CA LEU A 154 -3.95 23.80 7.35
C LEU A 154 -4.99 24.90 7.50
N ARG A 155 -4.51 26.15 7.52
CA ARG A 155 -5.36 27.33 7.28
C ARG A 155 -5.25 27.76 5.82
N ALA A 156 -6.22 27.35 5.01
CA ALA A 156 -6.23 27.60 3.58
C ALA A 156 -7.08 28.81 3.17
N GLN A 157 -6.55 29.60 2.24
CA GLN A 157 -7.22 30.77 1.67
C GLN A 157 -7.81 30.45 0.30
N THR A 158 -9.10 30.76 0.13
CA THR A 158 -9.74 30.80 -1.18
C THR A 158 -9.23 32.02 -1.94
N PRO A 159 -8.77 31.87 -3.20
CA PRO A 159 -8.29 33.00 -4.00
C PRO A 159 -9.37 34.08 -4.16
N GLN A 160 -8.93 35.35 -4.15
CA GLN A 160 -9.83 36.48 -4.21
C GLN A 160 -10.67 36.48 -5.50
N GLY A 161 -11.98 36.70 -5.36
CA GLY A 161 -12.91 36.80 -6.49
C GLY A 161 -13.36 35.46 -7.08
N MET A 162 -12.92 34.32 -6.51
CA MET A 162 -13.44 33.00 -6.86
C MET A 162 -14.64 32.63 -6.00
N ASP A 163 -15.57 31.86 -6.55
CA ASP A 163 -16.65 31.26 -5.77
C ASP A 163 -16.07 30.13 -4.89
N PRO A 164 -16.19 30.20 -3.55
CA PRO A 164 -15.58 29.19 -2.69
C PRO A 164 -16.16 27.80 -2.92
N VAL A 165 -17.46 27.68 -3.24
CA VAL A 165 -18.06 26.37 -3.49
C VAL A 165 -17.45 25.75 -4.75
N ALA A 166 -17.43 26.48 -5.87
CA ALA A 166 -16.81 26.00 -7.08
C ALA A 166 -15.32 25.69 -6.88
N PHE A 167 -14.55 26.54 -6.21
CA PHE A 167 -13.11 26.34 -5.99
C PHE A 167 -12.79 25.07 -5.20
N TRP A 168 -13.51 24.81 -4.11
CA TRP A 168 -13.22 23.67 -3.22
C TRP A 168 -13.80 22.33 -3.70
N PHE A 169 -14.91 22.35 -4.43
CA PHE A 169 -15.67 21.12 -4.77
C PHE A 169 -15.63 20.72 -6.24
N ASN A 170 -15.05 21.52 -7.14
CA ASN A 170 -14.87 21.08 -8.52
C ASN A 170 -13.90 19.90 -8.61
N GLU A 171 -14.18 19.00 -9.55
CA GLU A 171 -13.38 17.80 -9.83
C GLU A 171 -12.63 17.97 -11.16
N GLU A 172 -12.17 19.19 -11.44
CA GLU A 172 -11.31 19.45 -12.58
C GLU A 172 -9.95 18.81 -12.39
N ILE A 173 -9.30 18.41 -13.48
CA ILE A 173 -7.95 17.87 -13.43
C ILE A 173 -7.01 18.91 -12.81
N GLY A 174 -6.17 18.47 -11.89
CA GLY A 174 -5.27 19.33 -11.15
C GLY A 174 -4.56 18.56 -10.05
N CYS A 175 -3.74 19.26 -9.27
CA CYS A 175 -3.04 18.67 -8.14
C CYS A 175 -2.73 19.71 -7.08
N VAL A 176 -2.38 19.23 -5.90
CA VAL A 176 -1.75 19.99 -4.82
C VAL A 176 -0.33 19.47 -4.66
N ILE A 177 0.61 20.40 -4.62
CA ILE A 177 2.02 20.13 -4.36
C ILE A 177 2.46 20.83 -3.09
N GLU A 178 3.35 20.18 -2.34
CA GLU A 178 4.10 20.81 -1.26
C GLU A 178 5.51 21.13 -1.73
N VAL A 179 5.94 22.36 -1.49
CA VAL A 179 7.29 22.84 -1.82
C VAL A 179 7.87 23.61 -0.64
N ALA A 180 9.20 23.74 -0.58
CA ALA A 180 9.84 24.61 0.40
C ALA A 180 9.41 26.07 0.22
N ASN A 181 9.26 26.81 1.32
CA ASN A 181 8.88 28.23 1.27
C ASN A 181 9.85 29.09 0.44
N THR A 182 11.13 28.69 0.38
CA THR A 182 12.15 29.35 -0.46
C THR A 182 11.93 29.19 -1.96
N ASP A 183 11.13 28.20 -2.35
CA ASP A 183 10.96 27.79 -3.74
C ASP A 183 9.63 28.27 -4.33
N VAL A 184 8.72 28.77 -3.50
CA VAL A 184 7.35 29.16 -3.88
C VAL A 184 7.36 30.14 -5.05
N ASP A 185 8.14 31.23 -4.97
CA ASP A 185 8.15 32.28 -6.00
C ASP A 185 8.58 31.74 -7.37
N GLU A 186 9.58 30.86 -7.38
CA GLU A 186 10.09 30.27 -8.61
C GLU A 186 9.13 29.21 -9.17
N VAL A 187 8.52 28.39 -8.33
CA VAL A 187 7.51 27.41 -8.76
C VAL A 187 6.29 28.12 -9.36
N MET A 188 5.83 29.21 -8.72
CA MET A 188 4.74 30.03 -9.26
C MET A 188 5.13 30.68 -10.60
N ALA A 189 6.37 31.11 -10.78
CA ALA A 189 6.87 31.61 -12.06
C ALA A 189 6.88 30.51 -13.13
N LEU A 190 7.32 29.29 -12.79
CA LEU A 190 7.33 28.14 -13.70
C LEU A 190 5.91 27.73 -14.14
N CYS A 191 4.92 27.83 -13.25
CA CYS A 191 3.50 27.65 -13.57
C CYS A 191 3.05 28.72 -14.59
N ALA A 192 3.35 29.99 -14.32
CA ALA A 192 2.96 31.10 -15.19
C ALA A 192 3.60 31.02 -16.60
N GLU A 193 4.88 30.61 -16.69
CA GLU A 193 5.57 30.39 -17.97
C GLU A 193 4.92 29.30 -18.84
N ARG A 194 4.14 28.40 -18.22
CA ARG A 194 3.46 27.29 -18.86
C ARG A 194 1.95 27.53 -19.02
N ASP A 195 1.49 28.75 -18.76
CA ASP A 195 0.07 29.11 -18.75
C ASP A 195 -0.78 28.24 -17.78
N LEU A 196 -0.19 27.76 -16.69
CA LEU A 196 -0.87 26.97 -15.66
C LEU A 196 -1.42 27.91 -14.57
N ILE A 197 -2.68 27.72 -14.20
CA ILE A 197 -3.31 28.45 -13.11
C ILE A 197 -2.85 27.81 -11.80
N ALA A 198 -2.22 28.58 -10.93
CA ALA A 198 -1.74 28.11 -9.65
C ALA A 198 -2.05 29.10 -8.53
N HIS A 199 -2.28 28.59 -7.31
CA HIS A 199 -2.53 29.38 -6.13
C HIS A 199 -1.84 28.78 -4.90
N VAL A 200 -1.21 29.62 -4.08
CA VAL A 200 -0.72 29.23 -2.76
C VAL A 200 -1.93 29.15 -1.81
N LEU A 201 -2.15 27.99 -1.21
CA LEU A 201 -3.26 27.75 -0.29
C LEU A 201 -2.91 28.19 1.13
N GLY A 202 -1.69 27.87 1.58
CA GLY A 202 -1.22 28.14 2.93
C GLY A 202 -0.06 27.22 3.33
N GLU A 203 0.41 27.40 4.56
CA GLU A 203 1.46 26.58 5.16
C GLU A 203 0.81 25.53 6.08
N PRO A 204 1.15 24.23 5.95
CA PRO A 204 0.71 23.21 6.91
C PRO A 204 1.27 23.49 8.31
N ASP A 205 0.52 23.10 9.34
CA ASP A 205 0.91 23.34 10.74
C ASP A 205 0.52 22.18 11.68
N GLN A 206 0.84 22.32 12.97
CA GLN A 206 0.60 21.30 13.99
C GLN A 206 -0.77 21.41 14.68
N SER A 207 -1.70 22.22 14.16
CA SER A 207 -3.04 22.40 14.76
C SER A 207 -3.91 21.15 14.64
N GLU A 208 -3.68 20.31 13.62
CA GLU A 208 -4.59 19.24 13.20
C GLU A 208 -6.00 19.75 12.85
N ASP A 209 -6.14 21.03 12.46
CA ASP A 209 -7.39 21.64 12.04
C ASP A 209 -7.34 22.01 10.54
N LEU A 210 -8.44 21.80 9.82
CA LEU A 210 -8.63 22.35 8.47
C LEU A 210 -9.53 23.59 8.57
N ILE A 211 -8.95 24.75 8.29
CA ILE A 211 -9.62 26.05 8.35
C ILE A 211 -9.67 26.64 6.94
N LEU A 212 -10.87 26.88 6.42
CA LEU A 212 -11.09 27.46 5.09
C LEU A 212 -11.63 28.88 5.21
N ILE A 213 -11.02 29.80 4.46
CA ILE A 213 -11.32 31.24 4.54
C ILE A 213 -11.50 31.82 3.14
N ALA A 214 -12.41 32.77 2.98
CA ALA A 214 -12.57 33.58 1.77
C ALA A 214 -12.84 35.02 2.17
N ASP A 215 -12.12 35.98 1.57
CA ASP A 215 -12.25 37.42 1.87
C ASP A 215 -12.28 37.73 3.39
N ASP A 216 -11.34 37.15 4.14
CA ASP A 216 -11.23 37.21 5.62
C ASP A 216 -12.42 36.61 6.41
N ALA A 217 -13.44 36.05 5.74
CA ALA A 217 -14.54 35.34 6.38
C ALA A 217 -14.22 33.85 6.55
N LEU A 218 -14.50 33.34 7.75
CA LEU A 218 -14.43 31.91 8.04
C LEU A 218 -15.55 31.16 7.31
N LEU A 219 -15.19 30.21 6.45
CA LEU A 219 -16.14 29.34 5.74
C LEU A 219 -16.35 28.02 6.49
N MET A 220 -15.26 27.40 6.94
CA MET A 220 -15.24 26.10 7.61
C MET A 220 -14.08 26.03 8.59
N SER A 221 -14.29 25.35 9.72
CA SER A 221 -13.26 25.02 10.70
C SER A 221 -13.59 23.64 11.27
N GLU A 222 -12.85 22.61 10.87
CA GLU A 222 -13.09 21.24 11.32
C GLU A 222 -11.76 20.59 11.74
N THR A 223 -11.82 19.70 12.73
CA THR A 223 -10.64 18.94 13.15
C THR A 223 -10.34 17.83 12.14
N ARG A 224 -9.07 17.53 11.91
CA ARG A 224 -8.61 16.37 11.12
C ARG A 224 -9.30 15.08 11.59
N VAL A 225 -9.39 14.87 12.90
CA VAL A 225 -10.04 13.67 13.48
C VAL A 225 -11.48 13.53 13.02
N ALA A 226 -12.27 14.62 13.08
CA ALA A 226 -13.69 14.58 12.68
C ALA A 226 -13.84 14.32 11.17
N LEU A 227 -12.97 14.91 10.35
CA LEU A 227 -12.94 14.69 8.91
C LEU A 227 -12.55 13.24 8.58
N GLU A 228 -11.49 12.70 9.18
CA GLU A 228 -11.01 11.34 8.91
C GLU A 228 -12.00 10.26 9.41
N GLN A 229 -12.68 10.51 10.53
CA GLN A 229 -13.76 9.65 11.01
C GLN A 229 -14.93 9.61 10.03
N SER A 230 -15.32 10.77 9.49
CA SER A 230 -16.36 10.88 8.47
C SER A 230 -15.95 10.16 7.18
N TRP A 231 -14.71 10.39 6.71
CA TRP A 231 -14.15 9.78 5.51
C TRP A 231 -14.07 8.24 5.61
N THR A 232 -13.64 7.72 6.76
CA THR A 232 -13.46 6.25 6.96
C THR A 232 -14.76 5.52 7.35
N ALA A 233 -15.85 6.24 7.65
CA ALA A 233 -17.05 5.66 8.24
C ALA A 233 -17.64 4.49 7.42
N VAL A 234 -17.66 4.62 6.09
CA VAL A 234 -18.17 3.56 5.19
C VAL A 234 -17.28 2.33 5.24
N SER A 235 -15.96 2.51 5.19
CA SER A 235 -14.98 1.41 5.27
C SER A 235 -15.10 0.64 6.59
N PHE A 236 -15.25 1.33 7.72
CA PHE A 236 -15.46 0.66 9.00
C PHE A 236 -16.83 0.00 9.12
N ALA A 237 -17.90 0.60 8.60
CA ALA A 237 -19.20 -0.04 8.56
C ALA A 237 -19.15 -1.36 7.78
N MET A 238 -18.51 -1.35 6.60
CA MET A 238 -18.33 -2.55 5.78
C MET A 238 -17.42 -3.59 6.44
N ALA A 239 -16.30 -3.18 7.01
CA ALA A 239 -15.40 -4.08 7.74
C ALA A 239 -16.11 -4.71 8.93
N ARG A 240 -16.93 -3.96 9.67
CA ARG A 240 -17.69 -4.47 10.83
C ARG A 240 -18.78 -5.49 10.45
N LEU A 241 -19.31 -5.41 9.23
CA LEU A 241 -20.24 -6.42 8.68
C LEU A 241 -19.53 -7.70 8.24
N ARG A 242 -18.25 -7.60 7.84
CA ARG A 242 -17.46 -8.69 7.25
C ARG A 242 -16.56 -9.41 8.27
N ASP A 243 -15.91 -8.65 9.14
CA ASP A 243 -14.83 -9.04 10.03
C ASP A 243 -15.33 -9.08 11.49
N ARG A 244 -14.45 -9.42 12.44
CA ARG A 244 -14.79 -9.35 13.87
C ARG A 244 -15.02 -7.88 14.31
N PRO A 245 -16.22 -7.50 14.78
CA PRO A 245 -16.53 -6.11 15.12
C PRO A 245 -15.59 -5.47 16.12
N GLU A 246 -15.17 -6.21 17.17
CA GLU A 246 -14.30 -5.65 18.20
C GLU A 246 -12.92 -5.25 17.67
N CYS A 247 -12.40 -5.95 16.66
CA CYS A 247 -11.14 -5.60 16.02
C CYS A 247 -11.27 -4.32 15.17
N VAL A 248 -12.39 -4.19 14.45
CA VAL A 248 -12.69 -3.01 13.63
C VAL A 248 -12.92 -1.78 14.52
N ASP A 249 -13.67 -1.95 15.61
CA ASP A 249 -13.93 -0.90 16.59
C ASP A 249 -12.61 -0.43 17.24
N GLN A 250 -11.67 -1.35 17.52
CA GLN A 250 -10.31 -1.01 17.98
C GLN A 250 -9.49 -0.28 16.90
N GLU A 251 -9.56 -0.70 15.64
CA GLU A 251 -8.86 -0.05 14.54
C GLU A 251 -9.33 1.41 14.36
N SER A 252 -10.64 1.64 14.46
CA SER A 252 -11.24 2.99 14.33
C SER A 252 -10.77 3.98 15.40
N GLN A 253 -10.43 3.50 16.60
CA GLN A 253 -9.93 4.33 17.68
C GLN A 253 -8.55 4.93 17.37
N ASN A 254 -7.80 4.36 16.40
CA ASN A 254 -6.49 4.88 16.03
C ASN A 254 -6.55 6.27 15.37
N ILE A 255 -7.67 6.63 14.73
CA ILE A 255 -7.85 7.94 14.08
C ILE A 255 -7.66 9.09 15.09
N ALA A 256 -8.26 8.95 16.27
CA ALA A 256 -8.21 9.94 17.35
C ALA A 256 -6.98 9.79 18.27
N ARG A 257 -6.19 8.71 18.10
CA ARG A 257 -5.06 8.42 18.96
C ARG A 257 -3.86 9.30 18.59
N SER A 258 -3.38 10.11 19.53
CA SER A 258 -2.07 10.76 19.40
C SER A 258 -0.95 9.70 19.45
N THR A 259 -0.17 9.62 18.39
CA THR A 259 0.94 8.66 18.23
C THR A 259 1.90 9.13 17.15
N GLN A 260 3.18 8.83 17.31
CA GLN A 260 4.19 8.94 16.26
C GLN A 260 4.06 7.83 15.19
N GLY A 261 3.13 6.89 15.38
CA GLY A 261 2.85 5.83 14.43
C GLY A 261 4.11 5.02 14.08
N LEU A 262 4.27 4.72 12.80
CA LEU A 262 5.43 4.00 12.28
C LEU A 262 6.73 4.81 12.39
N ALA A 263 6.69 6.14 12.51
CA ALA A 263 7.89 6.98 12.62
C ALA A 263 8.68 6.75 13.92
N SER A 264 8.10 6.07 14.90
CA SER A 264 8.75 5.72 16.17
C SER A 264 9.72 4.52 16.08
N VAL A 265 10.35 4.35 14.92
CA VAL A 265 11.39 3.33 14.64
C VAL A 265 12.63 3.57 15.51
N HIS A 266 13.23 2.48 15.97
CA HIS A 266 14.54 2.46 16.61
C HIS A 266 15.32 1.26 16.10
N ILE A 267 16.25 1.50 15.17
CA ILE A 267 17.16 0.46 14.66
C ILE A 267 18.57 0.79 15.14
N PRO A 268 19.23 -0.09 15.93
CA PRO A 268 20.61 0.14 16.35
C PRO A 268 21.55 0.08 15.14
N PRO A 269 22.74 0.69 15.21
CA PRO A 269 23.75 0.56 14.16
C PRO A 269 24.06 -0.92 13.88
N MET A 270 23.78 -1.38 12.66
CA MET A 270 24.06 -2.75 12.24
C MET A 270 25.37 -2.81 11.46
N ALA A 271 26.16 -3.86 11.68
CA ALA A 271 27.35 -4.11 10.87
C ALA A 271 26.93 -4.39 9.42
N GLN A 272 27.55 -3.69 8.47
CA GLN A 272 27.33 -3.99 7.06
C GLN A 272 27.90 -5.37 6.73
N VAL A 273 27.14 -6.17 5.98
CA VAL A 273 27.65 -7.45 5.45
C VAL A 273 28.73 -7.13 4.41
N PRO A 274 29.99 -7.55 4.62
CA PRO A 274 31.06 -7.26 3.68
C PRO A 274 30.77 -7.87 2.31
N GLU A 275 30.87 -7.08 1.23
CA GLU A 275 30.63 -7.56 -0.15
C GLU A 275 31.51 -8.76 -0.51
N VAL A 276 32.71 -8.83 0.07
CA VAL A 276 33.65 -9.97 -0.09
C VAL A 276 33.04 -11.32 0.27
N ARG A 277 32.00 -11.38 1.11
CA ARG A 277 31.30 -12.63 1.43
C ARG A 277 30.48 -13.15 0.26
N ARG A 278 29.91 -12.28 -0.58
CA ARG A 278 29.10 -12.69 -1.74
C ARG A 278 29.95 -13.26 -2.88
N VAL A 279 31.18 -12.76 -3.02
CA VAL A 279 32.14 -13.19 -4.04
C VAL A 279 33.14 -14.23 -3.53
N ALA A 280 32.96 -14.73 -2.31
CA ALA A 280 33.82 -15.77 -1.76
C ALA A 280 33.71 -17.05 -2.60
N ALA A 281 34.85 -17.71 -2.82
CA ALA A 281 34.90 -18.96 -3.59
C ALA A 281 34.16 -20.12 -2.91
N GLN A 282 34.00 -20.05 -1.58
CA GLN A 282 33.22 -20.99 -0.80
C GLN A 282 32.22 -20.20 0.04
N ARG A 283 30.94 -20.52 -0.13
CA ARG A 283 29.81 -19.88 0.54
C ARG A 283 29.00 -20.98 1.24
N PRO A 284 28.53 -20.76 2.48
CA PRO A 284 27.64 -21.71 3.14
C PRO A 284 26.35 -21.85 2.33
N ARG A 285 25.87 -23.08 2.17
CA ARG A 285 24.69 -23.39 1.37
C ARG A 285 23.44 -23.28 2.24
N VAL A 286 22.42 -22.62 1.71
CA VAL A 286 21.08 -22.58 2.31
C VAL A 286 20.08 -23.26 1.40
N ALA A 287 19.32 -24.18 1.95
CA ALA A 287 18.16 -24.76 1.29
C ALA A 287 17.00 -23.74 1.39
N ILE A 288 16.72 -23.06 0.27
CA ILE A 288 15.52 -22.22 0.13
C ILE A 288 14.36 -23.16 -0.14
N LEU A 289 13.74 -23.62 0.95
CA LEU A 289 12.78 -24.71 0.93
C LEU A 289 11.39 -24.20 0.52
N ARG A 290 10.80 -24.86 -0.47
CA ARG A 290 9.44 -24.56 -0.96
C ARG A 290 8.63 -25.81 -1.29
N GLU A 291 7.31 -25.64 -1.25
CA GLU A 291 6.30 -26.61 -1.66
C GLU A 291 5.34 -25.95 -2.67
N GLN A 292 4.50 -26.73 -3.35
CA GLN A 292 3.43 -26.21 -4.19
C GLN A 292 2.57 -25.17 -3.44
N GLY A 293 2.49 -23.96 -4.00
CA GLY A 293 1.75 -22.83 -3.42
C GLY A 293 2.59 -21.87 -2.56
N VAL A 294 3.85 -22.21 -2.26
CA VAL A 294 4.83 -21.25 -1.71
C VAL A 294 5.15 -20.20 -2.78
N ASN A 295 5.14 -18.92 -2.40
CA ASN A 295 5.29 -17.80 -3.33
C ASN A 295 6.33 -16.76 -2.90
N GLY A 296 6.92 -16.89 -1.70
CA GLY A 296 7.93 -15.95 -1.20
C GLY A 296 9.37 -16.47 -1.16
N HIS A 297 9.72 -17.36 -2.09
CA HIS A 297 11.02 -18.04 -2.11
C HIS A 297 12.11 -17.24 -2.84
N ILE A 298 11.76 -16.36 -3.78
CA ILE A 298 12.73 -15.59 -4.57
C ILE A 298 13.37 -14.50 -3.72
N GLU A 299 12.57 -13.73 -2.99
CA GLU A 299 13.02 -12.68 -2.08
C GLU A 299 13.75 -13.26 -0.86
N MET A 300 13.34 -14.45 -0.39
CA MET A 300 14.08 -15.18 0.64
C MET A 300 15.48 -15.56 0.12
N ALA A 301 15.56 -16.15 -1.07
CA ALA A 301 16.83 -16.48 -1.71
C ALA A 301 17.72 -15.25 -1.87
N HIS A 302 17.14 -14.12 -2.31
CA HIS A 302 17.86 -12.85 -2.45
C HIS A 302 18.42 -12.36 -1.10
N ALA A 303 17.64 -12.39 -0.03
CA ALA A 303 18.10 -11.95 1.29
C ALA A 303 19.28 -12.80 1.80
N PHE A 304 19.23 -14.12 1.61
CA PHE A 304 20.33 -15.02 1.98
C PHE A 304 21.58 -14.84 1.09
N ASP A 305 21.39 -14.69 -0.23
CA ASP A 305 22.47 -14.40 -1.17
C ASP A 305 23.17 -13.09 -0.82
N HIS A 306 22.39 -12.05 -0.49
CA HIS A 306 22.87 -10.76 -0.02
C HIS A 306 23.71 -10.89 1.27
N CYS A 307 23.39 -11.85 2.13
CA CYS A 307 24.15 -12.18 3.34
C CYS A 307 25.40 -13.05 3.08
N GLY A 308 25.61 -13.52 1.84
CA GLY A 308 26.77 -14.31 1.43
C GLY A 308 26.54 -15.82 1.36
N PHE A 309 25.30 -16.32 1.50
CA PHE A 309 24.98 -17.74 1.37
C PHE A 309 24.80 -18.15 -0.09
N GLU A 310 25.22 -19.36 -0.46
CA GLU A 310 24.78 -19.97 -1.72
C GLU A 310 23.31 -20.42 -1.56
N ALA A 311 22.39 -19.63 -2.09
CA ALA A 311 20.96 -19.91 -2.04
C ALA A 311 20.57 -20.94 -3.11
N VAL A 312 20.10 -22.11 -2.68
CA VAL A 312 19.69 -23.20 -3.57
C VAL A 312 18.18 -23.36 -3.49
N ASP A 313 17.50 -23.31 -4.64
CA ASP A 313 16.09 -23.66 -4.73
C ASP A 313 15.90 -25.16 -4.44
N VAL A 314 15.17 -25.48 -3.37
CA VAL A 314 14.87 -26.86 -2.97
C VAL A 314 13.36 -27.02 -2.87
N HIS A 315 12.78 -27.64 -3.89
CA HIS A 315 11.38 -28.04 -3.83
C HIS A 315 11.24 -29.35 -3.05
N MET A 316 10.12 -29.55 -2.34
CA MET A 316 9.85 -30.81 -1.64
C MET A 316 9.97 -32.04 -2.53
N SER A 317 9.61 -31.92 -3.81
CA SER A 317 9.79 -32.99 -4.80
C SER A 317 11.26 -33.34 -5.09
N ASP A 318 12.19 -32.41 -4.93
CA ASP A 318 13.63 -32.68 -5.05
C ASP A 318 14.11 -33.58 -3.91
N LEU A 319 13.64 -33.33 -2.69
CA LEU A 319 13.91 -34.17 -1.52
C LEU A 319 13.25 -35.54 -1.67
N MET A 320 11.98 -35.59 -2.09
CA MET A 320 11.24 -36.84 -2.27
C MET A 320 11.86 -37.77 -3.34
N THR A 321 12.45 -37.19 -4.39
CA THR A 321 13.07 -37.94 -5.48
C THR A 321 14.56 -38.18 -5.29
N GLY A 322 15.15 -37.66 -4.21
CA GLY A 322 16.59 -37.75 -3.93
C GLY A 322 17.47 -36.91 -4.85
N ARG A 323 16.92 -35.91 -5.55
CA ARG A 323 17.70 -34.93 -6.33
C ARG A 323 18.54 -34.02 -5.44
N GLN A 324 18.09 -33.79 -4.20
CA GLN A 324 18.77 -33.02 -3.17
C GLN A 324 18.63 -33.74 -1.81
N THR A 325 19.58 -33.51 -0.90
CA THR A 325 19.51 -33.95 0.50
C THR A 325 19.91 -32.82 1.44
N LEU A 326 19.30 -32.78 2.62
CA LEU A 326 19.55 -31.72 3.62
C LEU A 326 20.95 -31.82 4.28
N GLU A 327 21.61 -32.99 4.22
CA GLU A 327 22.97 -33.18 4.73
C GLU A 327 23.98 -32.21 4.09
N SER A 328 23.74 -31.82 2.84
CA SER A 328 24.65 -30.96 2.07
C SER A 328 24.49 -29.46 2.33
N PHE A 329 23.69 -29.07 3.34
CA PHE A 329 23.37 -27.68 3.68
C PHE A 329 23.77 -27.33 5.11
N GLU A 330 24.20 -26.09 5.33
CA GLU A 330 24.45 -25.50 6.65
C GLU A 330 23.24 -24.71 7.15
N ALA A 331 22.31 -24.35 6.25
CA ALA A 331 21.12 -23.59 6.60
C ALA A 331 19.87 -24.09 5.86
N LEU A 332 18.71 -23.94 6.48
CA LEU A 332 17.40 -24.18 5.88
C LEU A 332 16.49 -22.98 6.11
N ALA A 333 15.87 -22.49 5.04
CA ALA A 333 14.90 -21.41 5.08
C ALA A 333 13.56 -21.89 4.50
N ALA A 334 12.58 -22.14 5.36
CA ALA A 334 11.22 -22.46 4.94
C ALA A 334 10.47 -21.17 4.58
N CYS A 335 10.07 -21.06 3.31
CA CYS A 335 9.57 -19.83 2.72
C CYS A 335 8.07 -19.58 2.97
N GLY A 336 7.64 -18.33 2.77
CA GLY A 336 6.24 -17.90 2.90
C GLY A 336 5.37 -18.23 1.68
N GLY A 337 4.05 -18.25 1.89
CA GLY A 337 3.05 -18.43 0.83
C GLY A 337 1.81 -19.16 1.32
N PHE A 338 1.18 -19.93 0.43
CA PHE A 338 -0.06 -20.66 0.69
C PHE A 338 0.12 -22.11 0.24
N SER A 339 1.00 -22.86 0.91
CA SER A 339 1.21 -24.27 0.55
C SER A 339 -0.12 -25.03 0.60
N TYR A 340 -0.45 -25.74 -0.49
CA TYR A 340 -1.75 -26.38 -0.68
C TYR A 340 -2.99 -25.47 -0.52
N GLY A 341 -2.84 -24.15 -0.71
CA GLY A 341 -3.91 -23.17 -0.48
C GLY A 341 -4.36 -23.07 0.97
N ASP A 342 -3.50 -23.45 1.93
CA ASP A 342 -3.78 -23.54 3.37
C ASP A 342 -4.96 -24.47 3.73
N VAL A 343 -5.35 -25.36 2.82
CA VAL A 343 -6.39 -26.35 3.07
C VAL A 343 -5.91 -27.34 4.14
N LEU A 344 -6.80 -27.68 5.08
CA LEU A 344 -6.52 -28.46 6.29
C LEU A 344 -5.71 -27.72 7.37
N GLY A 345 -5.53 -26.40 7.22
CA GLY A 345 -4.78 -25.52 8.11
C GLY A 345 -3.45 -25.09 7.48
N ALA A 346 -3.08 -23.83 7.66
CA ALA A 346 -1.89 -23.26 7.03
C ALA A 346 -0.61 -24.00 7.46
N GLY A 347 0.22 -24.35 6.48
CA GLY A 347 1.44 -25.15 6.66
C GLY A 347 1.22 -26.63 7.04
N ALA A 348 -0.02 -27.07 7.28
CA ALA A 348 -0.31 -28.42 7.77
C ALA A 348 -0.11 -29.50 6.71
N GLY A 349 -0.54 -29.25 5.47
CA GLY A 349 -0.31 -30.18 4.36
C GLY A 349 1.19 -30.41 4.13
N TRP A 350 1.98 -29.33 4.17
CA TRP A 350 3.43 -29.37 4.02
C TRP A 350 4.13 -30.09 5.18
N ALA A 351 3.78 -29.78 6.43
CA ALA A 351 4.35 -30.49 7.57
C ALA A 351 4.01 -31.99 7.56
N ARG A 352 2.75 -32.35 7.23
CA ARG A 352 2.31 -33.75 7.17
C ARG A 352 2.93 -34.52 6.01
N SER A 353 3.24 -33.88 4.88
CA SER A 353 3.94 -34.56 3.78
C SER A 353 5.35 -35.00 4.19
N ILE A 354 6.00 -34.24 5.08
CA ILE A 354 7.28 -34.59 5.70
C ILE A 354 7.07 -35.69 6.76
N LEU A 355 6.19 -35.46 7.74
CA LEU A 355 5.99 -36.37 8.89
C LEU A 355 5.50 -37.77 8.48
N PHE A 356 4.67 -37.88 7.43
CA PHE A 356 4.11 -39.16 6.99
C PHE A 356 4.96 -39.89 5.95
N ASN A 357 6.09 -39.30 5.55
CA ASN A 357 7.08 -39.94 4.72
C ASN A 357 8.32 -40.25 5.58
N GLU A 358 8.54 -41.52 5.90
CA GLU A 358 9.62 -41.97 6.80
C GLU A 358 10.99 -41.40 6.39
N ALA A 359 11.35 -41.48 5.11
CA ALA A 359 12.64 -41.00 4.61
C ALA A 359 12.79 -39.47 4.73
N LEU A 360 11.72 -38.70 4.50
CA LEU A 360 11.77 -37.24 4.72
C LEU A 360 11.82 -36.92 6.21
N SER A 361 11.01 -37.57 7.03
CA SER A 361 10.99 -37.37 8.47
C SER A 361 12.40 -37.58 9.06
N GLU A 362 13.05 -38.69 8.73
CA GLU A 362 14.43 -38.98 9.14
C GLU A 362 15.42 -37.91 8.63
N MET A 363 15.30 -37.47 7.36
CA MET A 363 16.17 -36.45 6.78
C MET A 363 16.06 -35.10 7.50
N PHE A 364 14.84 -34.66 7.83
CA PHE A 364 14.61 -33.41 8.54
C PHE A 364 15.04 -33.51 10.01
N GLU A 365 14.73 -34.61 10.70
CA GLU A 365 15.18 -34.85 12.07
C GLU A 365 16.72 -34.84 12.17
N ALA A 366 17.40 -35.54 11.24
CA ALA A 366 18.86 -35.53 11.17
C ALA A 366 19.42 -34.13 10.93
N PHE A 367 18.79 -33.31 10.09
CA PHE A 367 19.21 -31.92 9.86
C PHE A 367 19.04 -31.05 11.11
N PHE A 368 17.92 -31.16 11.82
CA PHE A 368 17.65 -30.38 13.03
C PHE A 368 18.46 -30.83 14.25
N ALA A 369 18.95 -32.07 14.27
CA ALA A 369 19.79 -32.60 15.34
C ALA A 369 21.25 -32.12 15.27
N ARG A 370 21.68 -31.57 14.13
CA ARG A 370 23.03 -31.05 13.93
C ARG A 370 23.26 -29.77 14.72
N GLU A 371 24.42 -29.66 15.38
CA GLU A 371 24.81 -28.47 16.15
C GLU A 371 25.41 -27.35 15.28
N ASP A 372 25.67 -27.64 14.00
CA ASP A 372 26.30 -26.74 13.02
C ASP A 372 25.31 -26.17 11.99
N THR A 373 24.00 -26.36 12.18
CA THR A 373 22.96 -25.89 11.27
C THR A 373 22.14 -24.73 11.84
N ILE A 374 21.57 -23.91 10.94
CA ILE A 374 20.57 -22.90 11.28
C ILE A 374 19.28 -23.12 10.49
N SER A 375 18.15 -22.83 11.11
CA SER A 375 16.83 -22.92 10.47
C SER A 375 16.03 -21.65 10.66
N LEU A 376 15.33 -21.23 9.62
CA LEU A 376 14.43 -20.08 9.62
C LEU A 376 13.11 -20.46 8.95
N GLY A 377 11.99 -20.16 9.60
CA GLY A 377 10.66 -20.28 9.00
C GLY A 377 9.96 -18.93 8.99
N ILE A 378 9.52 -18.47 7.82
CA ILE A 378 8.77 -17.21 7.68
C ILE A 378 7.35 -17.51 7.19
N CYS A 379 6.36 -16.90 7.85
CA CYS A 379 4.93 -17.04 7.52
C CYS A 379 4.50 -18.52 7.38
N ASN A 380 4.27 -19.01 6.16
CA ASN A 380 3.90 -20.41 5.92
C ASN A 380 4.98 -21.41 6.31
N GLY A 381 6.24 -21.05 6.13
CA GLY A 381 7.37 -21.83 6.67
C GLY A 381 7.39 -21.86 8.19
N CYS A 382 7.01 -20.77 8.86
CA CYS A 382 6.87 -20.76 10.32
C CYS A 382 5.73 -21.70 10.78
N GLN A 383 4.59 -21.67 10.09
CA GLN A 383 3.43 -22.54 10.36
C GLN A 383 3.74 -24.03 10.13
N MET A 384 4.48 -24.33 9.07
CA MET A 384 4.97 -25.67 8.79
C MET A 384 5.95 -26.14 9.88
N MET A 385 6.98 -25.34 10.20
CA MET A 385 7.97 -25.69 11.21
C MET A 385 7.37 -25.85 12.61
N ALA A 386 6.36 -25.06 12.97
CA ALA A 386 5.64 -25.22 14.23
C ALA A 386 4.97 -26.60 14.36
N GLN A 387 4.57 -27.20 13.23
CA GLN A 387 4.01 -28.55 13.18
C GLN A 387 5.07 -29.65 13.08
N LEU A 388 6.29 -29.32 12.65
CA LEU A 388 7.46 -30.20 12.72
C LEU A 388 8.13 -30.21 14.11
N ALA A 389 7.51 -29.62 15.14
CA ALA A 389 8.02 -29.63 16.51
C ALA A 389 8.51 -31.01 17.01
N PRO A 390 7.86 -32.16 16.66
CA PRO A 390 8.37 -33.48 17.05
C PRO A 390 9.77 -33.82 16.52
N LEU A 391 10.20 -33.21 15.40
CA LEU A 391 11.50 -33.44 14.77
C LEU A 391 12.57 -32.41 15.19
N ILE A 392 12.19 -31.35 15.90
CA ILE A 392 13.08 -30.21 16.19
C ILE A 392 13.46 -30.24 17.69
N PRO A 393 14.74 -30.44 18.03
CA PRO A 393 15.20 -30.41 19.42
C PRO A 393 14.82 -29.09 20.12
N GLY A 394 14.20 -29.20 21.31
CA GLY A 394 13.80 -28.04 22.11
C GLY A 394 12.51 -27.33 21.67
N ALA A 395 11.86 -27.77 20.58
CA ALA A 395 10.65 -27.15 20.04
C ALA A 395 9.34 -27.64 20.68
N GLY A 396 9.36 -28.37 21.81
CA GLY A 396 8.14 -28.90 22.43
C GLY A 396 7.10 -27.87 22.87
N HIS A 397 7.47 -26.58 22.87
CA HIS A 397 6.58 -25.45 23.16
C HIS A 397 5.96 -24.84 21.89
N PHE A 398 6.41 -25.23 20.69
CA PHE A 398 5.81 -24.78 19.44
C PHE A 398 4.42 -25.39 19.29
N LYS A 399 3.45 -24.53 18.96
CA LYS A 399 2.05 -24.90 18.77
C LYS A 399 1.61 -24.48 17.36
N PRO A 400 0.68 -25.22 16.72
CA PRO A 400 0.06 -24.77 15.49
C PRO A 400 -0.54 -23.36 15.65
N MET A 401 -0.33 -22.50 14.66
CA MET A 401 -0.95 -21.17 14.65
C MET A 401 -2.42 -21.29 14.26
N ALA A 402 -3.23 -20.35 14.75
CA ALA A 402 -4.66 -20.29 14.49
C ALA A 402 -5.02 -19.14 13.56
N ARG A 403 -6.25 -19.18 13.03
CA ARG A 403 -6.91 -18.05 12.39
C ARG A 403 -6.78 -16.78 13.24
N ASN A 404 -6.51 -15.66 12.57
CA ASN A 404 -6.44 -14.33 13.17
C ASN A 404 -7.74 -14.02 13.94
N GLN A 405 -7.63 -13.21 15.00
CA GLN A 405 -8.80 -12.81 15.77
C GLN A 405 -9.80 -11.99 14.94
N SER A 406 -9.31 -11.16 14.01
CA SER A 406 -10.14 -10.41 13.06
C SER A 406 -10.98 -11.30 12.14
N GLN A 407 -10.64 -12.60 12.03
CA GLN A 407 -11.14 -13.57 11.06
C GLN A 407 -10.76 -13.28 9.60
N GLN A 408 -9.99 -12.22 9.38
CA GLN A 408 -9.60 -11.74 8.06
C GLN A 408 -8.11 -11.94 7.81
N PHE A 409 -7.73 -11.96 6.52
CA PHE A 409 -6.33 -11.85 6.12
C PHE A 409 -5.82 -10.44 6.40
N GLU A 410 -4.72 -10.32 7.14
CA GLU A 410 -4.12 -9.04 7.47
C GLU A 410 -2.88 -8.81 6.59
N ALA A 411 -2.97 -7.84 5.69
CA ALA A 411 -1.85 -7.29 4.92
C ALA A 411 -1.50 -5.91 5.50
N ARG A 412 -0.49 -5.85 6.38
CA ARG A 412 -0.19 -4.66 7.19
C ARG A 412 1.32 -4.39 7.21
N LEU A 413 1.67 -3.13 7.41
CA LEU A 413 2.99 -2.75 7.88
C LEU A 413 2.90 -2.51 9.39
N THR A 414 3.53 -3.37 10.18
CA THR A 414 3.36 -3.38 11.64
C THR A 414 4.68 -3.03 12.32
N LEU A 415 4.62 -2.17 13.33
CA LEU A 415 5.78 -1.86 14.15
C LEU A 415 6.00 -2.97 15.19
N ALA A 416 7.09 -3.72 15.04
CA ALA A 416 7.46 -4.81 15.93
C ALA A 416 8.66 -4.41 16.80
N THR A 417 8.74 -4.97 18.01
CA THR A 417 9.90 -4.84 18.91
C THR A 417 10.50 -6.22 19.13
N LEU A 418 11.81 -6.37 18.92
CA LEU A 418 12.52 -7.62 19.16
C LEU A 418 12.76 -7.84 20.66
N PRO A 419 12.27 -8.93 21.26
CA PRO A 419 12.51 -9.24 22.66
C PRO A 419 13.89 -9.88 22.88
N GLU A 420 14.27 -10.02 24.15
CA GLU A 420 15.35 -10.93 24.55
C GLU A 420 15.05 -12.36 24.11
N SER A 421 15.99 -12.98 23.41
CA SER A 421 15.80 -14.34 22.88
C SER A 421 17.13 -15.10 22.77
N ARG A 422 17.03 -16.44 22.64
CA ARG A 422 18.16 -17.33 22.35
C ARG A 422 18.42 -17.47 20.84
N SER A 423 17.70 -16.74 20.00
CA SER A 423 17.82 -16.86 18.54
C SER A 423 19.20 -16.39 18.08
N VAL A 424 19.93 -17.26 17.38
CA VAL A 424 21.23 -16.90 16.79
C VAL A 424 21.07 -15.88 15.66
N LEU A 425 19.91 -15.81 15.01
CA LEU A 425 19.60 -14.88 13.92
C LEU A 425 19.26 -13.48 14.42
N LEU A 426 18.88 -13.34 15.69
CA LEU A 426 18.47 -12.07 16.31
C LEU A 426 19.45 -11.58 17.38
N ARG A 427 20.66 -12.15 17.40
CA ARG A 427 21.69 -11.76 18.35
C ARG A 427 22.05 -10.30 18.18
N ASP A 428 22.17 -9.58 19.29
CA ASP A 428 22.51 -8.15 19.37
C ASP A 428 21.47 -7.21 18.73
N LEU A 429 20.25 -7.70 18.47
CA LEU A 429 19.14 -6.93 17.92
C LEU A 429 18.01 -6.68 18.93
N GLN A 430 18.20 -7.04 20.20
CA GLN A 430 17.18 -6.87 21.23
C GLN A 430 16.84 -5.39 21.45
N GLY A 431 15.56 -5.10 21.65
CA GLY A 431 15.06 -3.73 21.76
C GLY A 431 14.92 -2.99 20.42
N THR A 432 15.40 -3.56 19.31
CA THR A 432 15.15 -3.01 17.96
C THR A 432 13.65 -2.92 17.72
N ARG A 433 13.20 -1.75 17.30
CA ARG A 433 11.81 -1.47 16.98
C ARG A 433 11.70 -1.02 15.53
N PHE A 434 11.09 -1.83 14.68
CA PHE A 434 11.12 -1.61 13.23
C PHE A 434 9.81 -2.03 12.56
N PRO A 435 9.44 -1.40 11.44
CA PRO A 435 8.28 -1.81 10.66
C PRO A 435 8.60 -3.12 9.93
N ILE A 436 7.69 -4.09 9.98
CA ILE A 436 7.80 -5.37 9.29
C ILE A 436 6.52 -5.66 8.51
N ALA A 437 6.69 -6.21 7.31
CA ALA A 437 5.57 -6.65 6.49
C ALA A 437 4.87 -7.85 7.16
N VAL A 438 3.56 -7.73 7.31
CA VAL A 438 2.66 -8.76 7.84
C VAL A 438 1.66 -9.11 6.74
N ALA A 439 1.57 -10.39 6.39
CA ALA A 439 0.68 -10.87 5.33
C ALA A 439 0.19 -12.29 5.66
N HIS A 440 -0.80 -12.43 6.55
CA HIS A 440 -1.31 -13.75 6.94
C HIS A 440 -2.78 -13.73 7.38
N GLY A 441 -3.47 -14.86 7.20
CA GLY A 441 -4.81 -15.13 7.78
C GLY A 441 -4.76 -16.03 9.02
N GLU A 442 -3.66 -16.75 9.24
CA GLU A 442 -3.49 -17.76 10.28
C GLU A 442 -2.17 -17.59 11.05
N GLY A 443 -1.91 -16.39 11.56
CA GLY A 443 -0.66 -16.07 12.29
C GLY A 443 -0.83 -15.93 13.80
N ARG A 444 -2.02 -16.24 14.34
CA ARG A 444 -2.29 -16.06 15.77
C ARG A 444 -1.68 -17.21 16.56
N PHE A 445 -0.71 -16.90 17.42
CA PHE A 445 -0.19 -17.85 18.40
C PHE A 445 -1.28 -18.27 19.39
N GLN A 446 -1.33 -19.56 19.70
CA GLN A 446 -2.22 -20.13 20.71
C GLN A 446 -1.46 -20.21 22.04
N HIS A 447 -1.84 -19.39 23.01
CA HIS A 447 -1.29 -19.40 24.38
C HIS A 447 -2.43 -19.50 25.40
N SER A 448 -2.17 -20.09 26.56
CA SER A 448 -3.06 -19.96 27.72
C SER A 448 -2.80 -18.64 28.47
N GLU A 449 -3.77 -18.14 29.23
CA GLU A 449 -3.60 -16.91 30.04
C GLU A 449 -2.43 -17.01 31.03
N SER A 450 -2.06 -18.22 31.44
CA SER A 450 -0.90 -18.48 32.30
C SER A 450 0.46 -18.46 31.60
N GLU A 451 0.47 -18.44 30.25
CA GLU A 451 1.67 -18.42 29.41
C GLU A 451 2.05 -17.00 28.92
N ILE A 452 1.15 -16.01 29.11
CA ILE A 452 1.40 -14.58 28.90
C ILE A 452 1.89 -13.98 30.23
#